data_AF-A0A4Q5R8W6-F1
#
_entry.id   AF-A0A4Q5R8W6-F1
#
_cell.length_a   1.000
_cell.length_b   1.000
_cell.length_c   1.000
_cell.angle_alpha   90.00
_cell.angle_beta   90.00
_cell.angle_gamma   90.00
#
_symmetry.space_group_name_H-M   'P 1'
#
loop_
_entity.id
_entity.type
_entity.pdbx_description
1 polymer ?
#
loop_
_entity_poly.entity_id
_entity_poly.type
_entity_poly.pdbx_seq_one_letter_code
_entity_poly.pdbx_strand_id
1 'polypeptide(L)'
;MENGLFLHNAAASPFSKGNGQRDSRGIPKGMVQWEWPVSSAHAIRDRHREVIGQMNNERPAQGRDLFRGTIAALFLIGAYFAFDPIETAIHAPIAKALGLHMIAHGEMGLLPYGVLMLVRFALDLLVVAGVLAILRRPWPGFPLTGPRSTWLTLVGLAIGLLVMTGAILAIIGGGSATVTTPAHTAASATVYGTGWLAFDYLGAAGEELYGRVAVLLVAQSLIGWRGAILVSGLMFSVLHLGNPGADWVWLLRLFVQGMLLAYAVYRTGSVWWSIGYHSRRQRLPRSRPPA
;
A
#
# COMPACT_ATOMS: atom_id res chain seq x y z
N MET A 1 4.20 -49.20 -26.53
CA MET A 1 5.27 -49.25 -25.52
C MET A 1 4.71 -48.69 -24.23
N GLU A 2 4.10 -49.59 -23.47
CA GLU A 2 3.68 -49.39 -22.09
C GLU A 2 4.93 -49.25 -21.20
N ASN A 3 4.83 -48.43 -20.15
CA ASN A 3 5.60 -48.42 -18.89
C ASN A 3 5.07 -47.20 -18.11
N GLY A 4 4.58 -47.24 -16.88
CA GLY A 4 4.53 -48.27 -15.87
C GLY A 4 4.19 -47.51 -14.58
N LEU A 5 2.92 -47.54 -14.19
CA LEU A 5 2.36 -46.82 -13.05
C LEU A 5 2.66 -47.62 -11.77
N PHE A 6 3.66 -47.20 -10.98
CA PHE A 6 3.94 -47.79 -9.66
C PHE A 6 3.22 -46.99 -8.57
N LEU A 7 2.10 -47.53 -8.10
CA LEU A 7 1.46 -47.18 -6.84
C LEU A 7 2.10 -48.03 -5.73
N HIS A 8 2.85 -47.40 -4.83
CA HIS A 8 3.24 -48.02 -3.56
C HIS A 8 2.23 -47.66 -2.48
N ASN A 9 1.45 -48.67 -2.09
CA ASN A 9 0.74 -48.75 -0.81
C ASN A 9 1.76 -48.86 0.32
N ALA A 10 1.74 -47.92 1.27
CA ALA A 10 2.35 -48.08 2.59
C ALA A 10 1.24 -48.07 3.63
N ALA A 11 1.09 -49.22 4.28
CA ALA A 11 0.13 -49.49 5.34
C ALA A 11 0.58 -48.95 6.69
N ALA A 12 -0.41 -48.90 7.60
CA ALA A 12 -0.32 -48.95 9.05
C ALA A 12 0.07 -47.67 9.82
N SER A 13 -0.96 -46.90 10.17
CA SER A 13 -0.97 -46.06 11.38
C SER A 13 -1.19 -46.92 12.64
N PRO A 14 -0.39 -46.80 13.71
CA PRO A 14 -0.81 -47.22 15.02
C PRO A 14 -1.50 -46.04 15.72
N PHE A 15 -2.81 -45.88 15.52
CA PHE A 15 -3.61 -45.02 16.39
C PHE A 15 -3.82 -45.76 17.72
N SER A 16 -2.84 -45.61 18.61
CA SER A 16 -2.97 -45.99 20.01
C SER A 16 -4.16 -45.23 20.61
N LYS A 17 -5.19 -45.96 21.04
CA LYS A 17 -6.30 -45.44 21.85
C LYS A 17 -5.73 -45.02 23.22
N GLY A 18 -5.18 -43.81 23.28
CA GLY A 18 -4.83 -43.17 24.55
C GLY A 18 -6.10 -42.96 25.36
N ASN A 19 -6.20 -43.66 26.49
CA ASN A 19 -7.22 -43.42 27.52
C ASN A 19 -7.20 -41.94 27.88
N GLY A 20 -8.25 -41.23 27.48
CA GLY A 20 -8.41 -39.81 27.73
C GLY A 20 -8.59 -39.54 29.22
N GLN A 21 -7.49 -39.25 29.91
CA GLN A 21 -7.55 -38.49 31.15
C GLN A 21 -8.07 -37.10 30.81
N ARG A 22 -9.38 -36.92 30.97
CA ARG A 22 -9.98 -35.60 31.11
C ARG A 22 -9.54 -35.04 32.46
N ASP A 23 -9.23 -33.75 32.52
CA ASP A 23 -9.05 -33.08 33.81
C ASP A 23 -10.39 -33.05 34.57
N SER A 24 -10.39 -32.58 35.82
CA SER A 24 -11.59 -32.46 36.64
C SER A 24 -12.68 -31.55 36.04
N ARG A 25 -12.41 -30.88 34.91
CA ARG A 25 -13.33 -30.04 34.16
C ARG A 25 -13.77 -30.66 32.82
N GLY A 26 -13.39 -31.91 32.56
CA GLY A 26 -13.82 -32.62 31.36
C GLY A 26 -13.01 -32.29 30.09
N ILE A 27 -11.90 -31.56 30.19
CA ILE A 27 -11.11 -31.11 29.02
C ILE A 27 -10.07 -32.17 28.64
N PRO A 28 -9.93 -32.54 27.35
CA PRO A 28 -8.91 -33.50 26.90
C PRO A 28 -7.48 -32.94 27.15
N LYS A 29 -6.67 -33.62 27.96
CA LYS A 29 -5.23 -33.36 28.05
C LYS A 29 -4.58 -33.61 26.68
N GLY A 30 -4.27 -32.54 25.95
CA GLY A 30 -3.63 -32.62 24.63
C GLY A 30 -4.07 -31.55 23.63
N MET A 31 -5.15 -30.81 23.92
CA MET A 31 -5.44 -29.57 23.19
C MET A 31 -4.46 -28.50 23.66
N VAL A 32 -3.48 -28.16 22.82
CA VAL A 32 -2.73 -26.91 22.92
C VAL A 32 -3.77 -25.79 22.87
N GLN A 33 -4.13 -25.23 24.02
CA GLN A 33 -4.84 -23.96 24.05
C GLN A 33 -3.93 -22.97 23.35
N TRP A 34 -4.32 -22.55 22.15
CA TRP A 34 -3.83 -21.30 21.57
C TRP A 34 -4.38 -20.17 22.43
N GLU A 35 -3.80 -19.99 23.62
CA GLU A 35 -4.01 -18.82 24.44
C GLU A 35 -3.39 -17.65 23.68
N TRP A 36 -4.23 -16.87 23.01
CA TRP A 36 -3.84 -15.51 22.63
C TRP A 36 -3.34 -14.83 23.90
N PRO A 37 -2.08 -14.34 23.95
CA PRO A 37 -1.57 -13.72 25.16
C PRO A 37 -2.46 -12.52 25.48
N VAL A 38 -3.20 -12.58 26.59
CA VAL A 38 -4.08 -11.50 27.06
C VAL A 38 -3.27 -10.20 27.27
N SER A 39 -1.96 -10.32 27.48
CA SER A 39 -1.00 -9.21 27.49
C SER A 39 -0.98 -8.39 26.19
N SER A 40 -1.29 -9.00 25.04
CA SER A 40 -1.27 -8.32 23.74
C SER A 40 -2.50 -7.43 23.51
N ALA A 41 -3.66 -7.75 24.09
CA ALA A 41 -4.87 -6.94 23.97
C ALA A 41 -4.78 -5.65 24.78
N HIS A 42 -4.24 -5.72 26.01
CA HIS A 42 -3.97 -4.54 26.83
C HIS A 42 -2.91 -3.64 26.20
N ALA A 43 -1.80 -4.20 25.71
CA ALA A 43 -0.76 -3.43 25.02
C ALA A 43 -1.29 -2.68 23.77
N ILE A 44 -2.20 -3.27 23.00
CA ILE A 44 -2.84 -2.60 21.85
C ILE A 44 -3.75 -1.46 22.33
N ARG A 45 -4.55 -1.70 23.37
CA ARG A 45 -5.47 -0.70 23.93
C ARG A 45 -4.71 0.49 24.52
N ASP A 46 -3.60 0.23 25.20
CA ASP A 46 -2.79 1.27 25.82
C ASP A 46 -2.03 2.09 24.76
N ARG A 47 -1.44 1.46 23.75
CA ARG A 47 -0.82 2.16 22.62
C ARG A 47 -1.84 2.97 21.80
N HIS A 48 -3.06 2.45 21.64
CA HIS A 48 -4.14 3.20 20.97
C HIS A 48 -4.59 4.42 21.78
N ARG A 49 -4.66 4.30 23.11
CA ARG A 49 -4.91 5.42 24.01
C ARG A 49 -3.77 6.43 24.01
N GLU A 50 -2.52 5.98 23.89
CA GLU A 50 -1.36 6.87 23.78
C GLU A 50 -1.39 7.65 22.47
N VAL A 51 -1.69 7.00 21.34
CA VAL A 51 -1.80 7.64 20.02
C VAL A 51 -2.98 8.61 19.96
N ILE A 52 -4.15 8.23 20.49
CA ILE A 52 -5.31 9.15 20.62
C ILE A 52 -5.00 10.28 21.60
N GLY A 53 -4.33 9.97 22.70
CA GLY A 53 -3.91 10.95 23.70
C GLY A 53 -2.98 11.98 23.10
N GLN A 54 -1.99 11.55 22.30
CA GLN A 54 -1.13 12.43 21.52
C GLN A 54 -1.93 13.29 20.54
N MET A 55 -2.88 12.72 19.78
CA MET A 55 -3.74 13.48 18.86
C MET A 55 -4.65 14.50 19.55
N ASN A 56 -5.15 14.19 20.74
CA ASN A 56 -6.06 15.07 21.48
C ASN A 56 -5.33 16.15 22.31
N ASN A 57 -4.05 15.94 22.63
CA ASN A 57 -3.22 16.92 23.34
C ASN A 57 -2.42 17.84 22.41
N GLU A 58 -2.63 17.78 21.09
CA GLU A 58 -1.98 18.70 20.16
C GLU A 58 -2.50 20.12 20.39
N ARG A 59 -1.76 20.88 21.21
CA ARG A 59 -1.88 22.34 21.23
C ARG A 59 -1.57 22.85 19.82
N PRO A 60 -2.27 23.89 19.33
CA PRO A 60 -1.91 24.53 18.07
C PRO A 60 -0.41 24.86 18.05
N ALA A 61 0.24 24.60 16.91
CA ALA A 61 1.68 24.72 16.77
C ALA A 61 2.18 26.07 17.29
N GLN A 62 3.13 26.05 18.22
CA GLN A 62 3.69 27.27 18.79
C GLN A 62 4.99 27.64 18.05
N GLY A 63 5.07 28.88 17.57
CA GLY A 63 6.27 29.56 17.03
C GLY A 63 7.22 28.70 16.19
N ARG A 64 8.12 27.97 16.85
CA ARG A 64 9.14 27.12 16.20
C ARG A 64 8.54 25.98 15.39
N ASP A 65 7.43 25.39 15.84
CA ASP A 65 6.81 24.25 15.15
C ASP A 65 6.10 24.71 13.87
N LEU A 66 5.42 25.86 13.93
CA LEU A 66 4.79 26.49 12.77
C LEU A 66 5.83 26.90 11.71
N PHE A 67 6.96 27.46 12.15
CA PHE A 67 8.06 27.83 11.25
C PHE A 67 8.63 26.59 10.51
N ARG A 68 8.91 25.50 11.24
CA ARG A 68 9.39 24.25 10.62
C ARG A 68 8.36 23.62 9.69
N GLY A 69 7.10 23.59 10.10
CA GLY A 69 5.99 23.11 9.26
C GLY A 69 5.89 23.90 7.95
N THR A 70 6.07 25.22 8.02
CA THR A 70 6.06 26.11 6.84
C THR A 70 7.25 25.81 5.92
N ILE A 71 8.46 25.69 6.46
CA ILE A 71 9.65 25.30 5.67
C ILE A 71 9.44 23.93 5.03
N ALA A 72 8.90 22.96 5.76
CA ALA A 72 8.64 21.63 5.24
C ALA A 72 7.57 21.64 4.12
N ALA A 73 6.54 22.49 4.25
CA ALA A 73 5.55 22.70 3.20
C ALA A 73 6.17 23.31 1.93
N LEU A 74 6.99 24.35 2.08
CA LEU A 74 7.73 24.95 0.95
C LEU A 74 8.68 23.94 0.28
N PHE A 75 9.36 23.12 1.09
CA PHE A 75 10.19 22.03 0.60
C PHE A 75 9.38 21.01 -0.20
N LEU A 76 8.21 20.58 0.29
CA LEU A 76 7.34 19.66 -0.45
C LEU A 76 6.84 20.23 -1.77
N ILE A 77 6.47 21.52 -1.79
CA ILE A 77 6.05 22.22 -3.01
C ILE A 77 7.22 22.26 -4.01
N GLY A 78 8.41 22.66 -3.57
CA GLY A 78 9.60 22.67 -4.41
C GLY A 78 9.95 21.28 -4.94
N ALA A 79 9.91 20.26 -4.08
CA ALA A 79 10.15 18.87 -4.45
C ALA A 79 9.13 18.38 -5.50
N TYR A 80 7.85 18.73 -5.35
CA TYR A 80 6.80 18.38 -6.31
C TYR A 80 7.09 18.91 -7.72
N PHE A 81 7.45 20.20 -7.85
CA PHE A 81 7.78 20.78 -9.15
C PHE A 81 9.10 20.27 -9.74
N ALA A 82 10.05 19.88 -8.88
CA ALA A 82 11.31 19.30 -9.31
C ALA A 82 11.23 17.80 -9.63
N PHE A 83 10.16 17.12 -9.21
CA PHE A 83 10.07 15.66 -9.26
C PHE A 83 10.16 15.11 -10.68
N ASP A 84 9.26 15.53 -11.57
CA ASP A 84 9.20 15.07 -12.96
C ASP A 84 10.50 15.31 -13.77
N PRO A 85 11.13 16.51 -13.74
CA PRO A 85 12.37 16.72 -14.47
C PRO A 85 13.54 15.90 -13.89
N ILE A 86 13.62 15.71 -12.57
CA ILE A 86 14.65 14.88 -11.93
C ILE A 86 14.43 13.40 -12.27
N GLU A 87 13.20 12.91 -12.13
CA GLU A 87 12.81 11.55 -12.52
C GLU A 87 13.22 11.29 -13.97
N THR A 88 12.86 12.18 -14.88
CA THR A 88 13.17 12.05 -16.32
C THR A 88 14.68 12.04 -16.56
N ALA A 89 15.42 12.94 -15.90
CA ALA A 89 16.87 13.04 -16.03
C ALA A 89 17.61 11.78 -15.54
N ILE A 90 17.06 11.07 -14.54
CA ILE A 90 17.63 9.82 -14.01
C ILE A 90 17.16 8.62 -14.84
N HIS A 91 15.86 8.53 -15.12
CA HIS A 91 15.24 7.37 -15.77
C HIS A 91 15.65 7.25 -17.25
N ALA A 92 15.64 8.35 -18.00
CA ALA A 92 15.93 8.33 -19.45
C ALA A 92 17.30 7.72 -19.82
N PRO A 93 18.44 8.09 -19.18
CA PRO A 93 19.73 7.47 -19.49
C PRO A 93 19.78 5.99 -19.11
N ILE A 94 19.13 5.58 -18.01
CA ILE A 94 19.05 4.16 -17.61
C ILE A 94 18.26 3.37 -18.64
N ALA A 95 17.08 3.87 -19.02
CA ALA A 95 16.24 3.24 -20.04
C ALA A 95 16.98 3.11 -21.37
N LYS A 96 17.68 4.17 -21.80
CA LYS A 96 18.50 4.14 -23.02
C LYS A 96 19.65 3.12 -22.93
N ALA A 97 20.39 3.08 -21.82
CA ALA A 97 21.50 2.17 -21.62
C ALA A 97 21.08 0.70 -21.63
N LEU A 98 19.88 0.41 -21.16
CA LEU A 98 19.29 -0.93 -21.10
C LEU A 98 18.47 -1.28 -22.36
N GLY A 99 18.40 -0.40 -23.37
CA GLY A 99 17.58 -0.61 -24.57
C GLY A 99 16.08 -0.72 -24.27
N LEU A 100 15.60 -0.08 -23.20
CA LEU A 100 14.22 -0.14 -22.76
C LEU A 100 13.38 0.88 -23.53
N HIS A 101 12.39 0.38 -24.27
CA HIS A 101 11.38 1.21 -24.91
C HIS A 101 10.18 1.35 -23.97
N MET A 102 9.88 2.60 -23.58
CA MET A 102 8.79 2.92 -22.64
C MET A 102 7.40 2.58 -23.17
N ILE A 103 7.23 2.54 -24.49
CA ILE A 103 5.95 2.28 -25.14
C ILE A 103 6.21 1.40 -26.36
N ALA A 104 5.86 0.12 -26.27
CA ALA A 104 5.68 -0.74 -27.42
C ALA A 104 4.17 -0.84 -27.68
N HIS A 105 3.69 -0.44 -28.85
CA HIS A 105 2.26 -0.51 -29.23
C HIS A 105 1.27 0.24 -28.31
N GLY A 106 1.72 1.20 -27.52
CA GLY A 106 0.86 1.95 -26.58
C GLY A 106 0.89 1.42 -25.15
N GLU A 107 1.64 0.36 -24.87
CA GLU A 107 1.75 -0.25 -23.54
C GLU A 107 3.20 -0.17 -23.02
N MET A 108 3.33 0.03 -21.71
CA MET A 108 4.62 0.05 -21.03
C MET A 108 5.02 -1.39 -20.69
N GLY A 109 6.20 -1.81 -21.14
CA GLY A 109 6.74 -3.10 -20.76
C GLY A 109 7.01 -3.19 -19.25
N LEU A 110 6.97 -4.40 -18.70
CA LEU A 110 7.17 -4.67 -17.28
C LEU A 110 8.50 -4.10 -16.75
N LEU A 111 9.60 -4.29 -17.50
CA LEU A 111 10.92 -3.85 -17.07
C LEU A 111 11.11 -2.32 -17.09
N PRO A 112 10.76 -1.58 -18.17
CA PRO A 112 10.74 -0.11 -18.14
C PRO A 112 9.89 0.43 -16.99
N TYR A 113 8.72 -0.15 -16.75
CA TYR A 113 7.87 0.23 -15.62
C TYR A 113 8.56 0.01 -14.26
N GLY A 114 9.18 -1.16 -14.07
CA GLY A 114 9.87 -1.47 -12.83
C GLY A 114 11.03 -0.52 -12.52
N VAL A 115 11.82 -0.16 -13.54
CA VAL A 115 12.90 0.85 -13.40
C VAL A 115 12.32 2.20 -13.01
N LEU A 116 11.22 2.63 -13.64
CA LEU A 116 10.53 3.86 -13.28
C LEU A 116 10.05 3.85 -11.82
N MET A 117 9.43 2.76 -11.36
CA MET A 117 8.94 2.64 -9.98
C MET A 117 10.09 2.66 -8.96
N LEU A 118 11.25 2.07 -9.29
CA LEU A 118 12.44 2.14 -8.44
C LEU A 118 12.97 3.58 -8.31
N VAL A 119 13.07 4.30 -9.42
CA VAL A 119 13.50 5.72 -9.42
C VAL A 119 12.54 6.56 -8.58
N ARG A 120 11.22 6.40 -8.80
CA ARG A 120 10.18 7.09 -8.01
C ARG A 120 10.31 6.83 -6.53
N PHE A 121 10.35 5.56 -6.16
CA PHE A 121 10.47 5.16 -4.77
C PHE A 121 11.72 5.74 -4.10
N ALA A 122 12.86 5.77 -4.80
CA ALA A 122 14.07 6.39 -4.29
C ALA A 122 13.92 7.92 -4.10
N LEU A 123 13.30 8.62 -5.04
CA LEU A 123 13.03 10.06 -4.92
C LEU A 123 12.05 10.35 -3.77
N ASP A 124 10.98 9.56 -3.62
CA ASP A 124 10.03 9.69 -2.53
C ASP A 124 10.70 9.49 -1.16
N LEU A 125 11.62 8.51 -1.05
CA LEU A 125 12.41 8.32 0.15
C LEU A 125 13.28 9.55 0.48
N LEU A 126 13.88 10.20 -0.52
CA LEU A 126 14.66 11.42 -0.31
C LEU A 126 13.78 12.59 0.14
N VAL A 127 12.57 12.72 -0.41
CA VAL A 127 11.61 13.74 0.01
C VAL A 127 11.17 13.50 1.45
N VAL A 128 10.82 12.26 1.80
CA VAL A 128 10.47 11.88 3.18
C VAL A 128 11.63 12.16 4.13
N ALA A 129 12.85 11.79 3.76
CA ALA A 129 14.06 12.08 4.51
C ALA A 129 14.21 13.58 4.81
N GLY A 130 14.04 14.41 3.77
CA GLY A 130 14.12 15.87 3.86
C GLY A 130 13.06 16.43 4.81
N VAL A 131 11.81 15.99 4.69
CA VAL A 131 10.73 16.42 5.60
C VAL A 131 11.01 16.01 7.04
N LEU A 132 11.42 14.76 7.29
CA LEU A 132 11.75 14.29 8.63
C LEU A 132 12.92 15.10 9.24
N ALA A 133 13.93 15.43 8.44
CA ALA A 133 15.05 16.26 8.86
C ALA A 133 14.61 17.70 9.21
N ILE A 134 13.78 18.34 8.38
CA ILE A 134 13.26 19.70 8.62
C ILE A 134 12.40 19.73 9.89
N LEU A 135 11.53 18.73 10.07
CA LEU A 135 10.66 18.60 11.23
C LEU A 135 11.40 18.07 12.48
N ARG A 136 12.66 17.65 12.34
CA ARG A 136 13.47 16.98 13.38
C ARG A 136 12.76 15.78 14.01
N ARG A 137 12.10 14.98 13.17
CA ARG A 137 11.46 13.73 13.58
C ARG A 137 12.43 12.57 13.38
N PRO A 138 12.51 11.62 14.33
CA PRO A 138 13.35 10.44 14.15
C PRO A 138 12.83 9.57 13.01
N TRP A 139 13.74 8.97 12.25
CA TRP A 139 13.43 8.05 11.15
C TRP A 139 12.67 6.80 11.62
N PRO A 140 13.07 6.12 12.73
CA PRO A 140 12.16 5.17 13.37
C PRO A 140 11.13 5.96 14.18
N GLY A 141 9.93 6.09 13.63
CA GLY A 141 8.82 6.75 14.27
C GLY A 141 7.53 6.56 13.51
N PHE A 142 6.45 7.09 14.09
CA PHE A 142 5.18 7.22 13.37
C PHE A 142 5.40 8.00 12.05
N PRO A 143 4.88 7.54 10.90
CA PRO A 143 4.08 6.33 10.67
C PRO A 143 4.86 5.15 10.03
N LEU A 144 6.20 5.19 10.03
CA LEU A 144 7.06 4.21 9.34
C LEU A 144 7.25 2.90 10.12
N THR A 145 7.35 2.95 11.44
CA THR A 145 7.60 1.77 12.28
C THR A 145 6.37 1.39 13.09
N GLY A 146 5.98 0.12 13.04
CA GLY A 146 4.86 -0.42 13.82
C GLY A 146 4.98 -1.92 14.00
N PRO A 147 4.54 -2.48 15.16
CA PRO A 147 4.45 -3.91 15.30
C PRO A 147 3.50 -4.45 14.23
N ARG A 148 3.86 -5.59 13.63
CA ARG A 148 3.03 -6.26 12.62
C ARG A 148 2.90 -5.51 11.28
N SER A 149 3.91 -4.74 10.88
CA SER A 149 3.97 -4.10 9.55
C SER A 149 3.61 -5.07 8.42
N THR A 150 4.23 -6.24 8.37
CA THR A 150 3.94 -7.28 7.38
C THR A 150 2.48 -7.72 7.41
N TRP A 151 1.89 -7.94 8.59
CA TRP A 151 0.48 -8.32 8.69
C TRP A 151 -0.46 -7.20 8.24
N LEU A 152 -0.19 -5.95 8.62
CA LEU A 152 -0.96 -4.79 8.18
C LEU A 152 -0.90 -4.65 6.65
N THR A 153 0.28 -4.82 6.06
CA THR A 153 0.45 -4.87 4.61
C THR A 153 -0.37 -5.99 3.99
N LEU A 154 -0.31 -7.22 4.51
CA LEU A 154 -1.06 -8.36 3.98
C LEU A 154 -2.58 -8.16 4.09
N VAL A 155 -3.07 -7.62 5.21
CA VAL A 155 -4.48 -7.29 5.39
C VAL A 155 -4.91 -6.20 4.42
N GLY A 156 -4.12 -5.13 4.29
CA GLY A 156 -4.35 -4.06 3.32
C GLY A 156 -4.43 -4.61 1.90
N LEU A 157 -3.46 -5.44 1.52
CA LEU A 157 -3.40 -6.08 0.21
C LEU A 157 -4.61 -7.00 -0.05
N ALA A 158 -5.01 -7.80 0.93
CA ALA A 158 -6.19 -8.66 0.81
C ALA A 158 -7.48 -7.86 0.63
N ILE A 159 -7.67 -6.78 1.40
CA ILE A 159 -8.82 -5.89 1.27
C ILE A 159 -8.79 -5.18 -0.09
N GLY A 160 -7.65 -4.64 -0.50
CA GLY A 160 -7.49 -4.00 -1.80
C GLY A 160 -7.78 -4.97 -2.96
N LEU A 161 -7.31 -6.21 -2.87
CA LEU A 161 -7.63 -7.29 -3.81
C LEU A 161 -9.12 -7.58 -3.86
N LEU A 162 -9.77 -7.68 -2.70
CA LEU A 162 -11.20 -7.92 -2.61
C LEU A 162 -12.01 -6.79 -3.23
N VAL A 163 -11.71 -5.53 -2.88
CA VAL A 163 -12.39 -4.34 -3.42
C VAL A 163 -12.21 -4.26 -4.94
N MET A 164 -10.99 -4.48 -5.42
CA MET A 164 -10.71 -4.42 -6.85
C MET A 164 -11.40 -5.55 -7.62
N THR A 165 -11.34 -6.78 -7.10
CA THR A 165 -12.03 -7.92 -7.71
C THR A 165 -13.54 -7.69 -7.73
N GLY A 166 -14.12 -7.20 -6.63
CA GLY A 166 -15.53 -6.83 -6.57
C GLY A 166 -15.90 -5.76 -7.60
N ALA A 167 -15.06 -4.74 -7.79
CA ALA A 167 -15.28 -3.71 -8.81
C ALA A 167 -15.27 -4.28 -10.23
N ILE A 168 -14.29 -5.14 -10.58
CA ILE A 168 -14.25 -5.82 -11.89
C ILE A 168 -15.51 -6.67 -12.08
N LEU A 169 -15.88 -7.48 -11.10
CA LEU A 169 -17.04 -8.36 -11.17
C LEU A 169 -18.35 -7.56 -11.30
N ALA A 170 -18.44 -6.39 -10.67
CA ALA A 170 -19.58 -5.49 -10.83
C ALA A 170 -19.64 -4.90 -12.26
N ILE A 171 -18.51 -4.53 -12.85
CA ILE A 171 -18.44 -4.04 -14.25
C ILE A 171 -18.87 -5.16 -15.23
N ILE A 172 -18.39 -6.39 -15.01
CA ILE A 172 -18.78 -7.56 -15.81
C ILE A 172 -20.27 -7.87 -15.63
N GLY A 173 -20.74 -7.93 -14.38
CA GLY A 173 -22.14 -8.21 -14.06
C GLY A 173 -23.11 -7.13 -14.55
N GLY A 174 -22.63 -5.89 -14.68
CA GLY A 174 -23.35 -4.78 -15.32
C GLY A 174 -23.28 -4.78 -16.86
N GLY A 175 -22.67 -5.80 -17.48
CA GLY A 175 -22.57 -5.92 -18.94
C GLY A 175 -21.62 -4.92 -19.61
N SER A 176 -20.81 -4.20 -18.83
CA SER A 176 -19.88 -3.18 -19.35
C SER A 176 -18.50 -3.75 -19.70
N ALA A 177 -18.24 -5.02 -19.38
CA ALA A 177 -17.04 -5.74 -19.77
C ALA A 177 -17.31 -7.24 -19.96
N THR A 178 -16.53 -7.89 -20.81
CA THR A 178 -16.56 -9.34 -21.03
C THR A 178 -15.18 -9.94 -20.75
N VAL A 179 -15.14 -11.13 -20.16
CA VAL A 179 -13.87 -11.87 -19.97
C VAL A 179 -13.57 -12.64 -21.25
N THR A 180 -12.43 -12.36 -21.86
CA THR A 180 -11.90 -13.12 -22.99
C THR A 180 -10.89 -14.15 -22.51
N THR A 181 -10.76 -15.26 -23.24
CA THR A 181 -9.74 -16.27 -22.96
C THR A 181 -8.35 -15.67 -23.22
N PRO A 182 -7.43 -15.67 -22.24
CA PRO A 182 -6.11 -15.10 -22.44
C PRO A 182 -5.32 -15.93 -23.46
N ALA A 183 -4.58 -15.23 -24.34
CA ALA A 183 -3.61 -15.85 -25.25
C ALA A 183 -2.34 -16.36 -24.53
N HIS A 184 -2.22 -16.09 -23.23
CA HIS A 184 -1.06 -16.39 -22.40
C HIS A 184 -1.20 -17.74 -21.69
N THR A 185 -0.09 -18.46 -21.56
CA THR A 185 0.00 -19.65 -20.71
C THR A 185 -0.15 -19.26 -19.23
N ALA A 186 -0.62 -20.17 -18.37
CA ALA A 186 -0.70 -19.93 -16.93
C ALA A 186 0.65 -19.50 -16.32
N ALA A 187 1.76 -20.07 -16.80
CA ALA A 187 3.10 -19.71 -16.37
C ALA A 187 3.46 -18.27 -16.72
N SER A 188 3.25 -17.85 -17.97
CA SER A 188 3.51 -16.46 -18.38
C SER A 188 2.61 -15.47 -17.65
N ALA A 189 1.32 -15.77 -17.51
CA ALA A 189 0.39 -14.95 -16.73
C ALA A 189 0.83 -14.80 -15.26
N THR A 190 1.36 -15.86 -14.66
CA THR A 190 1.87 -15.83 -13.28
C THR A 190 3.11 -14.94 -13.17
N VAL A 191 4.09 -15.10 -14.06
CA VAL A 191 5.33 -14.31 -14.03
C VAL A 191 5.05 -12.82 -14.25
N TYR A 192 4.25 -12.48 -15.26
CA TYR A 192 3.89 -11.08 -15.50
C TYR A 192 3.02 -10.52 -14.39
N GLY A 193 2.02 -11.28 -13.92
CA GLY A 193 1.13 -10.85 -12.85
C GLY A 193 1.86 -10.57 -11.53
N THR A 194 2.82 -11.42 -11.15
CA THR A 194 3.63 -11.18 -9.95
C THR A 194 4.61 -10.04 -10.12
N GLY A 195 5.22 -9.90 -11.30
CA GLY A 195 6.10 -8.78 -11.62
C GLY A 195 5.37 -7.43 -11.54
N TRP A 196 4.21 -7.32 -12.17
CA TRP A 196 3.37 -6.11 -12.10
C TRP A 196 2.96 -5.81 -10.67
N LEU A 197 2.49 -6.81 -9.93
CA LEU A 197 2.11 -6.65 -8.53
C LEU A 197 3.28 -6.15 -7.67
N ALA A 198 4.51 -6.65 -7.91
CA ALA A 198 5.68 -6.23 -7.15
C ALA A 198 6.09 -4.78 -7.45
N PHE A 199 6.06 -4.35 -8.71
CA PHE A 199 6.36 -2.97 -9.06
C PHE A 199 5.24 -1.99 -8.68
N ASP A 200 3.98 -2.40 -8.78
CA ASP A 200 2.84 -1.64 -8.27
C ASP A 200 2.93 -1.48 -6.75
N TYR A 201 3.35 -2.52 -6.03
CA TYR A 201 3.62 -2.43 -4.59
C TYR A 201 4.69 -1.39 -4.28
N LEU A 202 5.77 -1.39 -5.06
CA LEU A 202 6.86 -0.44 -4.88
C LEU A 202 6.43 1.00 -5.17
N GLY A 203 5.70 1.22 -6.27
CA GLY A 203 5.13 2.52 -6.61
C GLY A 203 4.14 3.01 -5.55
N ALA A 204 3.22 2.15 -5.11
CA ALA A 204 2.29 2.45 -4.03
C ALA A 204 3.01 2.75 -2.71
N ALA A 205 4.11 2.04 -2.41
CA ALA A 205 4.92 2.36 -1.25
C ALA A 205 5.52 3.77 -1.35
N GLY A 206 6.04 4.17 -2.51
CA GLY A 206 6.54 5.54 -2.75
C GLY A 206 5.45 6.59 -2.56
N GLU A 207 4.30 6.43 -3.23
CA GLU A 207 3.17 7.36 -3.17
C GLU A 207 2.60 7.47 -1.74
N GLU A 208 2.52 6.37 -0.98
CA GLU A 208 2.08 6.40 0.41
C GLU A 208 3.13 6.97 1.36
N LEU A 209 4.42 6.77 1.11
CA LEU A 209 5.49 7.42 1.85
C LEU A 209 5.43 8.94 1.65
N TYR A 210 5.36 9.40 0.40
CA TYR A 210 5.18 10.83 0.09
C TYR A 210 3.89 11.39 0.70
N GLY A 211 2.75 10.76 0.44
CA GLY A 211 1.45 11.29 0.86
C GLY A 211 1.20 11.20 2.37
N ARG A 212 1.56 10.07 3.00
CA ARG A 212 1.11 9.70 4.36
C ARG A 212 2.21 9.78 5.40
N VAL A 213 3.47 9.90 4.97
CA VAL A 213 4.56 10.33 5.84
C VAL A 213 4.83 11.81 5.61
N ALA A 214 5.24 12.22 4.42
CA ALA A 214 5.67 13.61 4.22
C ALA A 214 4.50 14.62 4.28
N VAL A 215 3.53 14.52 3.38
CA VAL A 215 2.42 15.49 3.31
C VAL A 215 1.57 15.46 4.59
N LEU A 216 1.22 14.27 5.08
CA LEU A 216 0.39 14.13 6.28
C LEU A 216 1.05 14.72 7.53
N LEU A 217 2.36 14.48 7.76
CA LEU A 217 3.07 15.04 8.91
C LEU A 217 3.18 16.56 8.82
N VAL A 218 3.45 17.10 7.63
CA VAL A 218 3.51 18.56 7.42
C VAL A 218 2.14 19.18 7.66
N ALA A 219 1.08 18.63 7.07
CA ALA A 219 -0.27 19.13 7.26
C ALA A 219 -0.69 19.06 8.74
N GLN A 220 -0.39 17.96 9.44
CA GLN A 220 -0.64 17.82 10.87
C GLN A 220 0.07 18.89 11.69
N SER A 221 1.33 19.20 11.37
CA SER A 221 2.09 20.24 12.07
C SER A 221 1.52 21.66 11.90
N LEU A 222 0.72 21.89 10.87
CA LEU A 222 0.17 23.20 10.54
C LEU A 222 -1.28 23.37 11.01
N ILE A 223 -2.11 22.35 10.80
CA ILE A 223 -3.58 22.44 10.96
C ILE A 223 -4.18 21.30 11.78
N GLY A 224 -3.33 20.47 12.41
CA GLY A 224 -3.73 19.33 13.23
C GLY A 224 -4.23 18.13 12.41
N TRP A 225 -4.44 16.99 13.09
CA TRP A 225 -4.71 15.71 12.43
C TRP A 225 -6.00 15.69 11.57
N ARG A 226 -7.06 16.39 12.00
CA ARG A 226 -8.33 16.46 11.25
C ARG A 226 -8.14 17.19 9.92
N GLY A 227 -7.45 18.33 9.96
CA GLY A 227 -7.08 19.08 8.77
C GLY A 227 -6.14 18.27 7.87
N ALA A 228 -5.19 17.54 8.45
CA ALA A 228 -4.26 16.69 7.72
C ALA A 228 -4.97 15.60 6.91
N ILE A 229 -6.02 14.96 7.45
CA ILE A 229 -6.85 13.99 6.71
C ILE A 229 -7.49 14.66 5.48
N LEU A 230 -8.06 15.85 5.64
CA LEU A 230 -8.68 16.59 4.53
C LEU A 230 -7.65 16.98 3.47
N VAL A 231 -6.48 17.49 3.88
CA VAL A 231 -5.38 17.82 2.96
C VAL A 231 -4.90 16.58 2.22
N SER A 232 -4.77 15.45 2.90
CA SER A 232 -4.38 14.18 2.25
C SER A 232 -5.39 13.73 1.20
N GLY A 233 -6.70 13.82 1.52
CA GLY A 233 -7.77 13.56 0.55
C GLY A 233 -7.70 14.49 -0.65
N LEU A 234 -7.59 15.81 -0.42
CA LEU A 234 -7.54 16.82 -1.48
C LEU A 234 -6.32 16.62 -2.37
N MET A 235 -5.13 16.45 -1.78
CA MET A 235 -3.90 16.16 -2.50
C MET A 235 -4.09 14.93 -3.39
N PHE A 236 -4.66 13.85 -2.86
CA PHE A 236 -4.87 12.63 -3.61
C PHE A 236 -5.83 12.83 -4.78
N SER A 237 -6.87 13.64 -4.64
CA SER A 237 -7.74 13.96 -5.78
C SER A 237 -7.07 14.90 -6.79
N VAL A 238 -6.38 15.94 -6.33
CA VAL A 238 -5.80 17.00 -7.18
C VAL A 238 -4.67 16.47 -8.06
N LEU A 239 -3.78 15.62 -7.52
CA LEU A 239 -2.69 15.01 -8.28
C LEU A 239 -3.18 14.14 -9.45
N HIS A 240 -4.47 13.80 -9.46
CA HIS A 240 -5.10 12.96 -10.46
C HIS A 240 -5.97 13.73 -11.45
N LEU A 241 -6.07 15.06 -11.35
CA LEU A 241 -6.81 15.89 -12.31
C LEU A 241 -6.28 15.78 -13.75
N GLY A 242 -4.97 15.52 -13.91
CA GLY A 242 -4.34 15.33 -15.22
C GLY A 242 -4.60 13.96 -15.85
N ASN A 243 -5.28 13.05 -15.17
CA ASN A 243 -5.55 11.72 -15.72
C ASN A 243 -6.64 11.77 -16.79
N PRO A 244 -6.42 11.15 -17.96
CA PRO A 244 -7.47 11.05 -18.97
C PRO A 244 -8.71 10.33 -18.42
N GLY A 245 -9.88 10.90 -18.68
CA GLY A 245 -11.15 10.37 -18.19
C GLY A 245 -11.46 10.69 -16.73
N ALA A 246 -10.71 11.60 -16.10
CA ALA A 246 -11.05 12.09 -14.76
C ALA A 246 -12.37 12.88 -14.79
N ASP A 247 -13.43 12.30 -14.22
CA ASP A 247 -14.69 12.98 -13.95
C ASP A 247 -14.81 13.34 -12.45
N TRP A 248 -15.81 14.17 -12.11
CA TRP A 248 -16.00 14.63 -10.74
C TRP A 248 -16.34 13.49 -9.77
N VAL A 249 -17.02 12.43 -10.22
CA VAL A 249 -17.39 11.27 -9.38
C VAL A 249 -16.14 10.48 -9.03
N TRP A 250 -15.27 10.25 -10.01
CA TRP A 250 -14.01 9.57 -9.87
C TRP A 250 -13.07 10.35 -8.95
N LEU A 251 -12.97 11.67 -9.12
CA LEU A 251 -12.19 12.55 -8.24
C LEU A 251 -12.73 12.53 -6.81
N LEU A 252 -14.06 12.58 -6.61
CA LEU A 252 -14.67 12.47 -5.29
C LEU A 252 -14.36 11.12 -4.62
N ARG A 253 -14.38 10.03 -5.39
CA ARG A 253 -13.99 8.70 -4.90
C ARG A 253 -12.51 8.67 -4.46
N LEU A 254 -11.61 9.28 -5.24
CA LEU A 254 -10.21 9.41 -4.86
C LEU A 254 -10.03 10.28 -3.61
N PHE A 255 -10.77 11.38 -3.48
CA PHE A 255 -10.77 12.22 -2.29
C PHE A 255 -11.13 11.42 -1.04
N VAL A 256 -12.25 10.68 -1.08
CA VAL A 256 -12.70 9.83 0.04
C VAL A 256 -11.69 8.71 0.32
N GLN A 257 -11.14 8.08 -0.72
CA GLN A 257 -10.09 7.07 -0.56
C GLN A 257 -8.84 7.66 0.11
N GLY A 258 -8.41 8.86 -0.30
CA GLY A 258 -7.27 9.54 0.30
C GLY A 258 -7.48 9.83 1.79
N MET A 259 -8.69 10.28 2.16
CA MET A 259 -9.08 10.46 3.56
C MET A 259 -9.08 9.14 4.34
N LEU A 260 -9.63 8.06 3.77
CA LEU A 260 -9.66 6.74 4.39
C LEU A 260 -8.24 6.23 4.69
N LEU A 261 -7.32 6.37 3.72
CA LEU A 261 -5.92 5.99 3.89
C LEU A 261 -5.22 6.80 4.97
N ALA A 262 -5.43 8.13 5.00
CA ALA A 262 -4.89 8.99 6.06
C ALA A 262 -5.45 8.62 7.45
N TYR A 263 -6.76 8.38 7.53
CA TYR A 263 -7.42 7.93 8.75
C TYR A 263 -6.87 6.58 9.24
N ALA A 264 -6.63 5.64 8.33
CA ALA A 264 -6.06 4.34 8.66
C ALA A 264 -4.65 4.48 9.27
N VAL A 265 -3.82 5.42 8.78
CA VAL A 265 -2.52 5.71 9.37
C VAL A 265 -2.66 6.22 10.80
N TYR A 266 -3.54 7.18 11.06
CA TYR A 266 -3.82 7.62 12.43
C TYR A 266 -4.37 6.51 13.32
N ARG A 267 -5.25 5.67 12.78
CA ARG A 267 -5.92 4.61 13.55
C ARG A 267 -4.99 3.47 13.93
N THR A 268 -4.05 3.12 13.05
CA THR A 268 -3.12 2.00 13.21
C THR A 268 -1.75 2.44 13.73
N GLY A 269 -1.43 3.73 13.65
CA GLY A 269 -0.09 4.24 13.92
C GLY A 269 0.92 3.90 12.83
N SER A 270 0.48 3.48 11.64
CA SER A 270 1.35 2.86 10.64
C SER A 270 0.87 3.05 9.19
N VAL A 271 1.81 3.27 8.27
CA VAL A 271 1.55 3.41 6.82
C VAL A 271 1.35 2.06 6.11
N TRP A 272 1.79 0.95 6.71
CA TRP A 272 1.88 -0.35 6.04
C TRP A 272 0.53 -0.90 5.55
N TRP A 273 -0.57 -0.64 6.29
CA TRP A 273 -1.90 -1.01 5.81
C TRP A 273 -2.29 -0.24 4.55
N SER A 274 -2.01 1.07 4.51
CA SER A 274 -2.29 1.92 3.36
C SER A 274 -1.46 1.52 2.14
N ILE A 275 -0.18 1.17 2.32
CA ILE A 275 0.68 0.63 1.26
C ILE A 275 0.05 -0.63 0.66
N GLY A 276 -0.30 -1.61 1.51
CA GLY A 276 -0.90 -2.86 1.05
C GLY A 276 -2.21 -2.62 0.29
N TYR A 277 -3.11 -1.78 0.83
CA TYR A 277 -4.38 -1.45 0.18
C TYR A 277 -4.18 -0.76 -1.17
N HIS A 278 -3.24 0.19 -1.25
CA HIS A 278 -3.01 0.98 -2.45
C HIS A 278 -2.28 0.21 -3.56
N SER A 279 -1.52 -0.85 -3.21
CA SER A 279 -0.78 -1.66 -4.19
C SER A 279 -1.67 -2.35 -5.23
N ARG A 280 -2.98 -2.50 -4.96
CA ARG A 280 -3.92 -3.09 -5.93
C ARG A 280 -4.57 -2.04 -6.84
N ARG A 281 -3.81 -1.08 -7.33
CA ARG A 281 -4.31 -0.08 -8.27
C ARG A 281 -4.43 -0.71 -9.67
N GLN A 282 -5.59 -0.58 -10.31
CA GLN A 282 -5.75 -0.98 -11.71
C GLN A 282 -5.54 0.22 -12.62
N ARG A 283 -4.55 0.13 -13.51
CA ARG A 283 -4.57 0.86 -14.78
C ARG A 283 -5.39 0.04 -15.76
N LEU A 284 -6.56 0.53 -16.15
CA LEU A 284 -7.29 -0.04 -17.28
C LEU A 284 -6.54 0.34 -18.57
N PRO A 285 -6.36 -0.60 -19.52
CA PRO A 285 -5.84 -0.28 -20.84
C PRO A 285 -6.70 0.79 -21.50
N ARG A 286 -6.09 1.78 -22.16
CA ARG A 286 -6.83 2.76 -22.96
C ARG A 286 -7.46 2.03 -24.13
N SER A 287 -8.80 1.96 -24.20
CA SER A 287 -9.46 1.65 -25.46
C SER A 287 -9.15 2.78 -26.44
N ARG A 288 -8.59 2.44 -27.60
CA ARG A 288 -8.58 3.38 -28.73
C ARG A 288 -10.03 3.69 -29.09
N PRO A 289 -10.42 4.96 -29.31
CA PRO A 289 -11.70 5.22 -29.94
C PRO A 289 -11.75 4.50 -31.30
N PRO A 290 -12.90 3.92 -31.68
CA PRO A 290 -13.06 3.37 -33.02
C PRO A 290 -12.80 4.46 -34.05
N ALA A 291 -12.06 4.10 -35.10
CA ALA A 291 -11.77 4.97 -36.24
C ALA A 291 -13.02 5.20 -37.11
#